data_AF-A0A929SPL7-F1
#
_entry.id   AF-A0A929SPL7-F1
#
_cell.length_a   1.000
_cell.length_b   1.000
_cell.length_c   1.000
_cell.angle_alpha   90.00
_cell.angle_beta   90.00
_cell.angle_gamma   90.00
#
_symmetry.space_group_name_H-M   'P 1'
#
loop_
_entity.id
_entity.type
_entity.pdbx_description
1 polymer ?
#
loop_
_entity_poly.entity_id
_entity_poly.type
_entity_poly.pdbx_seq_one_letter_code
_entity_poly.pdbx_strand_id
1 'polypeptide(L)'
;MVQDIEQHFGISKNSDAIAVVVSEETGKISVAKNNILKVDIKEEGLKQLLLKYLLDIDIEKESKDKDNIILRKMKKVKEKFRKKEEKETNNN
;
A
#
# COMPACT_ATOMS: atom_id res chain seq x y z
N MET A 1 -12.56 6.95 -14.69
CA MET A 1 -11.76 7.07 -13.45
C MET A 1 -12.59 7.33 -12.20
N VAL A 2 -13.29 8.46 -12.04
CA VAL A 2 -14.07 8.76 -10.80
C VAL A 2 -15.20 7.75 -10.59
N GLN A 3 -15.90 7.35 -11.67
CA GLN A 3 -16.96 6.32 -11.61
C GLN A 3 -16.42 4.91 -11.31
N ASP A 4 -15.24 4.54 -11.82
CA ASP A 4 -14.64 3.21 -11.58
C ASP A 4 -14.21 3.04 -10.12
N ILE A 5 -13.79 4.14 -9.50
CA ILE A 5 -13.33 4.16 -8.11
C ILE A 5 -14.49 4.03 -7.12
N GLU A 6 -15.70 4.52 -7.44
CA GLU A 6 -16.86 4.33 -6.54
C GLU A 6 -17.21 2.86 -6.34
N GLN A 7 -17.04 2.02 -7.37
CA GLN A 7 -17.18 0.56 -7.21
C GLN A 7 -16.09 -0.02 -6.29
N HIS A 8 -14.85 0.45 -6.41
CA HIS A 8 -13.73 0.04 -5.54
C HIS A 8 -13.81 0.66 -4.13
N PHE A 9 -14.62 1.68 -3.93
CA PHE A 9 -14.93 2.18 -2.59
C PHE A 9 -15.68 1.11 -1.78
N GLY A 10 -16.48 0.26 -2.45
CA GLY A 10 -17.16 -0.87 -1.83
C GLY A 10 -16.22 -1.89 -1.17
N ILE A 11 -15.10 -2.23 -1.81
CA ILE A 11 -14.13 -3.19 -1.24
C ILE A 11 -13.41 -2.62 -0.01
N SER A 12 -12.99 -1.36 -0.03
CA SER A 12 -12.27 -0.73 1.10
C SER A 12 -13.18 -0.19 2.20
N LYS A 13 -14.49 -0.10 1.97
CA LYS A 13 -15.49 0.29 2.97
C LYS A 13 -15.85 -0.86 3.91
N ASN A 14 -15.87 -2.09 3.39
CA ASN A 14 -16.26 -3.28 4.14
C ASN A 14 -15.06 -4.15 4.56
N SER A 15 -13.83 -3.71 4.28
CA SER A 15 -12.59 -4.42 4.65
C SER A 15 -11.50 -3.44 5.06
N ASP A 16 -10.43 -3.95 5.66
CA ASP A 16 -9.22 -3.18 5.98
C ASP A 16 -8.29 -3.00 4.76
N ALA A 17 -8.73 -3.40 3.57
CA ALA A 17 -7.96 -3.34 2.34
C ALA A 17 -7.62 -1.90 1.93
N ILE A 18 -6.52 -1.80 1.18
CA ILE A 18 -6.15 -0.60 0.44
C ILE A 18 -6.31 -0.91 -1.04
N ALA A 19 -7.10 -0.10 -1.75
CA ALA A 19 -7.29 -0.22 -3.18
C ALA A 19 -6.47 0.87 -3.89
N VAL A 20 -5.67 0.49 -4.88
CA VAL A 20 -4.93 1.40 -5.76
C VAL A 20 -5.46 1.21 -7.17
N VAL A 21 -5.91 2.29 -7.80
CA VAL A 21 -6.47 2.29 -9.17
C VAL A 21 -5.62 3.21 -10.03
N VAL A 22 -5.22 2.74 -11.20
CA VAL A 22 -4.50 3.53 -12.20
C VAL A 22 -5.39 3.67 -13.42
N SER A 23 -5.55 4.90 -13.89
CA SER A 23 -6.25 5.17 -15.14
C SER A 23 -5.40 4.67 -16.32
N GLU A 24 -5.96 3.79 -17.14
CA GLU A 24 -5.29 3.28 -18.34
C GLU A 24 -4.97 4.41 -19.33
N GLU A 25 -5.91 5.32 -19.54
CA GLU A 25 -5.79 6.40 -20.52
C GLU A 25 -4.84 7.50 -20.07
N THR A 26 -4.87 7.87 -18.79
CA THR A 26 -4.18 9.06 -18.29
C THR A 26 -3.03 8.76 -17.35
N GLY A 27 -2.83 7.50 -16.94
CA GLY A 27 -1.82 7.10 -15.96
C GLY A 27 -2.04 7.64 -14.55
N LYS A 28 -3.13 8.40 -14.31
CA LYS A 28 -3.44 8.99 -13.01
C LYS A 28 -3.66 7.89 -11.98
N ILE A 29 -3.18 8.11 -10.76
CA ILE A 29 -3.27 7.15 -9.65
C ILE A 29 -4.32 7.61 -8.65
N SER A 30 -5.11 6.70 -8.11
CA SER A 30 -6.03 6.96 -7.01
C SER A 30 -5.99 5.85 -5.98
N VAL A 31 -6.23 6.20 -4.73
CA VAL A 31 -6.14 5.27 -3.59
C VAL A 31 -7.39 5.40 -2.70
N ALA A 32 -8.01 4.27 -2.37
CA ALA A 32 -9.14 4.19 -1.44
C ALA A 32 -8.81 3.32 -0.23
N LYS A 33 -9.09 3.84 0.98
CA LYS A 33 -8.98 3.13 2.27
C LYS A 33 -9.84 3.81 3.33
N ASN A 34 -10.53 3.04 4.19
CA ASN A 34 -11.28 3.56 5.35
C ASN A 34 -12.24 4.71 4.99
N ASN A 35 -12.98 4.56 3.88
CA ASN A 35 -13.90 5.57 3.37
C ASN A 35 -13.23 6.90 2.95
N ILE A 36 -11.91 6.90 2.75
CA ILE A 36 -11.17 8.04 2.20
C ILE A 36 -10.74 7.66 0.79
N LEU A 37 -11.09 8.52 -0.17
CA LEU A 37 -10.60 8.45 -1.54
C LEU A 37 -9.63 9.61 -1.79
N LYS A 38 -8.41 9.28 -2.23
CA LYS A 38 -7.44 10.25 -2.72
C LYS A 38 -7.26 10.04 -4.22
N VAL A 39 -7.65 11.05 -5.00
CA VAL A 39 -7.62 11.05 -6.47
C VAL A 39 -6.40 11.81 -6.98
N ASP A 40 -5.89 11.42 -8.15
CA ASP A 40 -4.79 12.09 -8.85
C ASP A 40 -3.53 12.29 -7.97
N ILE A 41 -3.14 11.23 -7.26
CA ILE A 41 -1.96 11.27 -6.39
C ILE A 41 -0.68 11.11 -7.21
N LYS A 42 0.36 11.84 -6.80
CA LYS A 42 1.71 11.68 -7.35
C LYS A 42 2.39 10.44 -6.76
N GLU A 43 3.44 9.96 -7.43
CA GLU A 43 4.25 8.81 -7.02
C GLU A 43 4.75 8.91 -5.57
N GLU A 44 5.29 10.07 -5.18
CA GLU A 44 5.76 10.31 -3.81
C GLU A 44 4.61 10.21 -2.78
N GLY A 45 3.41 10.69 -3.14
CA GLY A 45 2.22 10.56 -2.32
C GLY A 45 1.76 9.10 -2.20
N LEU A 46 1.82 8.32 -3.28
CA LEU A 46 1.53 6.88 -3.24
C LEU A 46 2.51 6.16 -2.31
N LYS A 47 3.82 6.42 -2.46
CA LYS A 47 4.87 5.82 -1.62
C LYS A 47 4.62 6.09 -0.14
N GLN A 48 4.31 7.33 0.22
CA GLN A 48 3.99 7.70 1.61
C GLN A 48 2.76 6.96 2.14
N LEU A 49 1.70 6.86 1.34
CA LEU A 49 0.49 6.15 1.74
C LEU A 49 0.73 4.66 1.95
N LEU A 50 1.47 4.01 1.03
CA LEU A 50 1.79 2.58 1.15
C LEU A 50 2.68 2.29 2.37
N LEU A 51 3.71 3.11 2.60
CA LEU A 51 4.57 2.98 3.78
C LEU A 51 3.78 3.17 5.08
N LYS A 52 2.89 4.16 5.12
CA LYS A 52 2.03 4.41 6.28
C LYS A 52 1.06 3.26 6.53
N TYR A 53 0.33 2.81 5.52
CA TYR A 53 -0.76 1.85 5.72
C TYR A 53 -0.32 0.39 5.79
N LEU A 54 0.80 0.01 5.17
CA LEU A 54 1.29 -1.37 5.15
C LEU A 54 2.42 -1.63 6.15
N LEU A 55 3.26 -0.62 6.41
CA LEU A 55 4.44 -0.76 7.26
C LEU A 55 4.36 0.06 8.54
N ASP A 56 3.31 0.86 8.74
CA ASP A 56 3.15 1.78 9.87
C ASP A 56 4.39 2.69 10.02
N ILE A 57 4.82 3.29 8.90
CA ILE A 57 5.93 4.24 8.84
C ILE A 57 5.35 5.60 8.43
N ASP A 58 5.41 6.57 9.34
CA ASP A 58 5.02 7.94 9.03
C ASP A 58 6.27 8.78 8.75
N ILE A 59 6.51 9.05 7.47
CA ILE A 59 7.72 9.74 6.98
C ILE A 59 7.81 11.15 7.56
N GLU A 60 6.70 11.80 7.90
CA GLU A 60 6.72 13.16 8.45
C GLU A 60 7.17 13.17 9.93
N LYS A 61 6.96 12.07 10.67
CA LYS A 61 7.25 11.99 12.11
C LYS A 61 8.66 11.47 12.45
N GLU A 62 9.22 10.56 11.64
CA GLU A 62 10.49 9.89 11.98
C GLU A 62 11.73 10.59 11.40
N SER A 63 12.15 11.75 11.88
CA SER A 63 13.11 12.60 11.14
C SER A 63 14.61 12.22 11.16
N LYS A 64 15.08 11.22 11.93
CA LYS A 64 16.55 10.96 12.06
C LYS A 64 17.06 9.58 11.67
N ASP A 65 16.18 8.59 11.47
CA ASP A 65 16.58 7.19 11.20
C ASP A 65 15.73 6.49 10.11
N LYS A 66 15.08 7.26 9.23
CA LYS A 66 14.10 6.76 8.22
C LYS A 66 14.62 5.60 7.39
N ASP A 67 15.81 5.77 6.81
CA ASP A 67 16.38 4.80 5.88
C ASP A 67 16.68 3.47 6.58
N ASN A 68 17.19 3.54 7.80
CA ASN A 68 17.46 2.36 8.63
C ASN A 68 16.17 1.64 9.03
N ILE A 69 15.11 2.38 9.36
CA ILE A 69 13.81 1.83 9.77
C ILE A 69 13.11 1.15 8.58
N ILE A 70 13.04 1.82 7.44
CA ILE A 70 12.44 1.28 6.21
C ILE A 70 13.19 0.01 5.78
N LEU A 71 14.53 0.04 5.75
CA LEU A 71 15.34 -1.11 5.37
C LEU A 71 15.13 -2.31 6.30
N ARG A 72 15.05 -2.08 7.61
CA ARG A 72 14.76 -3.15 8.60
C ARG A 72 13.36 -3.73 8.42
N LYS A 73 12.34 -2.90 8.22
CA LYS A 73 10.95 -3.35 8.01
C LYS A 73 10.82 -4.12 6.68
N MET A 74 11.42 -3.64 5.59
CA MET A 74 11.45 -4.36 4.30
C MET A 74 12.13 -5.72 4.39
N LYS A 75 13.29 -5.82 5.07
CA LYS A 75 13.97 -7.11 5.30
C LYS A 75 13.07 -8.11 6.04
N LYS A 76 12.36 -7.66 7.07
CA LYS A 76 11.40 -8.50 7.82
C LYS A 76 10.24 -8.97 6.95
N VAL A 77 9.70 -8.10 6.12
CA VAL A 77 8.62 -8.44 5.18
C VAL A 77 9.09 -9.48 4.17
N LYS A 78 10.26 -9.27 3.54
CA LYS A 78 10.85 -10.22 2.58
C LYS A 78 11.08 -11.61 3.20
N GLU A 79 11.59 -11.67 4.43
CA GLU A 79 11.75 -12.93 5.15
C GLU A 79 10.41 -13.63 5.47
N LYS A 80 9.35 -12.87 5.78
CA LYS A 80 8.02 -13.45 6.01
C LYS A 80 7.44 -14.07 4.73
N PHE A 81 7.61 -13.43 3.58
CA PHE A 81 7.16 -13.98 2.30
C PHE A 81 7.95 -15.23 1.91
N ARG A 82 9.29 -15.22 2.04
CA ARG A 82 10.13 -16.40 1.76
C ARG A 82 9.74 -17.62 2.60
N LYS A 83 9.51 -17.44 3.90
CA LYS A 83 9.07 -18.52 4.81
C LYS A 83 7.67 -19.05 4.50
N LYS A 84 6.84 -18.26 3.80
CA LYS A 84 5.50 -18.70 3.39
C LYS A 84 5.59 -19.57 2.13
N GLU A 85 6.41 -19.16 1.16
CA GLU A 85 6.70 -19.95 -0.05
C GLU A 85 7.34 -21.30 0.28
N GLU A 86 8.28 -21.35 1.22
CA GLU A 86 8.91 -22.60 1.71
C GLU A 86 7.93 -23.53 2.45
N LYS A 87 6.84 -23.01 3.03
CA LYS A 87 5.82 -23.83 3.71
C LYS A 87 4.75 -24.34 2.75
N GLU A 88 4.42 -23.60 1.70
CA GLU A 88 3.48 -24.04 0.66
C GLU A 88 4.11 -25.11 -0.24
N THR A 89 5.42 -25.07 -0.47
CA THR A 89 6.15 -26.09 -1.26
C THR A 89 6.43 -27.40 -0.53
N ASN A 90 6.47 -27.41 0.81
CA ASN A 90 6.73 -28.63 1.60
C ASN A 90 5.45 -29.41 1.98
N ASN A 91 4.27 -28.88 1.67
CA ASN A 91 2.97 -29.49 1.99
C ASN A 91 2.22 -30.02 0.75
N ASN A 92 2.91 -30.13 -0.40
CA ASN A 92 2.37 -30.57 -1.69
C ASN A 92 3.29 -31.62 -2.30
#